data_AF-A0A936KLC6-F1
#
_entry.id   AF-A0A936KLC6-F1
#
_cell.length_a   1.000
_cell.length_b   1.000
_cell.length_c   1.000
_cell.angle_alpha   90.00
_cell.angle_beta   90.00
_cell.angle_gamma   90.00
#
_symmetry.space_group_name_H-M   'P 1'
#
loop_
_entity.id
_entity.type
_entity.pdbx_description
1 polymer ?
#
loop_
_entity_poly.entity_id
_entity_poly.type
_entity_poly.pdbx_seq_one_letter_code
_entity_poly.pdbx_strand_id
1 'polypeptide(L)'
;MKTVIQLLIFCFPIFLSAQTNKLTIKGHVMDTTNDVLIGATVMLLDSKDSSLLSYARTDLNGDFIIKNVKRQEYLLKITYVGYIPYLNLISSQSPDLIDLKDIRLKEISKELMEVVIKAAKAPMTIRGDTIEYDASTFKVPAGSSVEDLLKRLPGIEVDQDGSIKAEGRSVTKVTVDGKRFFGTDPKAATKNLPAEGISKVQVFNTESEEKKLTGFDSKAPDKTMNLQLKDEFKKGGFGKIVAGIGTQNTKELKGNFNRFNEKEQISLLGMGNNTGRNGLSWNDYQDFRGSESSNWDDGGDFGFSNGGRRYIFFSDDDEDGGGLMSSFWGNNNYGFPENYTGGLNYNYDHKKNKFSGMYYYDQKG
;
A
#
# COMPACT_ATOMS: atom_id res chain seq x y z
N MET A 1 35.21 56.88 52.01
CA MET A 1 36.12 56.19 51.08
C MET A 1 36.54 54.79 51.56
N LYS A 2 36.80 54.57 52.87
CA LYS A 2 37.21 53.26 53.40
C LYS A 2 36.11 52.17 53.33
N THR A 3 34.84 52.54 53.46
CA THR A 3 33.69 51.61 53.41
C THR A 3 33.33 51.14 52.00
N VAL A 4 33.62 51.92 50.95
CA VAL A 4 33.36 51.54 49.56
C VAL A 4 34.41 50.55 49.04
N ILE A 5 35.65 50.64 49.53
CA ILE A 5 36.74 49.72 49.18
C ILE A 5 36.57 48.35 49.85
N GLN A 6 35.99 48.30 51.05
CA GLN A 6 35.68 47.03 51.73
C GLN A 6 34.48 46.28 51.12
N LEU A 7 33.55 46.98 50.45
CA LEU A 7 32.45 46.32 49.73
C LEU A 7 32.91 45.73 48.39
N LEU A 8 33.96 46.29 47.78
CA LEU A 8 34.51 45.82 46.51
C LEU A 8 35.38 44.55 46.65
N ILE A 9 35.93 44.29 47.84
CA ILE A 9 36.78 43.11 48.11
C ILE A 9 35.95 41.88 48.52
N PHE A 10 34.68 42.04 48.89
CA PHE A 10 33.79 40.93 49.25
C PHE A 10 33.01 40.35 48.06
N CYS A 11 33.10 40.97 46.87
CA CYS A 11 32.42 40.52 45.65
C CYS A 11 33.30 39.63 44.74
N PHE A 12 34.49 39.23 45.20
CA PHE A 12 35.47 38.46 44.42
C PHE A 12 35.87 37.16 45.15
N PRO A 13 34.92 36.21 45.31
CA PRO A 13 35.16 34.89 44.75
C PRO A 13 33.86 34.18 44.34
N ILE A 14 33.24 34.54 43.21
CA ILE A 14 32.13 33.74 42.62
C ILE A 14 32.46 33.25 41.20
N PHE A 15 33.59 33.67 40.62
CA PHE A 15 34.00 33.26 39.28
C PHE A 15 34.89 31.99 39.22
N LEU A 16 35.02 31.22 40.31
CA LEU A 16 35.87 30.01 40.33
C LEU A 16 35.15 28.67 40.06
N SER A 17 33.96 28.69 39.46
CA SER A 17 33.26 27.46 39.02
C SER A 17 33.12 27.40 37.51
N ALA A 18 34.24 27.50 36.79
CA ALA A 18 34.34 27.14 35.38
C ALA A 18 35.36 26.01 35.19
N GLN A 19 35.28 24.95 36.01
CA GLN A 19 35.92 23.68 35.65
C GLN A 19 35.09 23.07 34.53
N THR A 20 35.48 23.34 33.29
CA THR A 20 34.99 22.61 32.11
C THR A 20 35.37 21.14 32.26
N ASN A 21 34.49 20.32 32.84
CA ASN A 21 34.54 18.85 32.84
C ASN A 21 34.30 18.32 31.42
N LYS A 22 35.22 18.64 30.51
CA LYS A 22 35.20 18.29 29.10
C LYS A 22 36.09 17.08 28.92
N LEU A 23 35.48 15.98 28.53
CA LEU A 23 36.14 14.70 28.30
C LEU A 23 36.58 14.59 26.84
N THR A 24 37.72 13.92 26.61
CA THR A 24 38.09 13.43 25.28
C THR A 24 37.87 11.92 25.20
N ILE A 25 37.25 11.46 24.12
CA ILE A 25 37.06 10.03 23.83
C ILE A 25 37.87 9.71 22.58
N LYS A 26 38.70 8.67 22.64
CA LYS A 26 39.46 8.18 21.49
C LYS A 26 39.39 6.66 21.40
N GLY A 27 39.70 6.16 20.21
CA GLY A 27 39.81 4.72 19.96
C GLY A 27 40.25 4.46 18.54
N HIS A 28 40.35 3.18 18.22
CA HIS A 28 40.84 2.68 16.94
C HIS A 28 39.82 1.68 16.39
N VAL A 29 39.43 1.83 15.12
CA VAL A 29 38.39 1.01 14.50
C VAL A 29 39.00 0.14 13.41
N MET A 30 38.82 -1.16 13.58
CA MET A 30 39.27 -2.19 12.63
C MET A 30 38.15 -3.22 12.44
N ASP A 31 38.31 -4.15 11.51
CA ASP A 31 37.42 -5.29 11.39
C ASP A 31 37.90 -6.54 12.13
N THR A 32 37.14 -7.63 12.03
CA THR A 32 37.49 -8.93 12.61
C THR A 32 38.71 -9.59 11.97
N THR A 33 39.15 -9.15 10.79
CA THR A 33 40.38 -9.57 10.11
C THR A 33 41.58 -8.66 10.44
N ASN A 34 41.37 -7.63 11.27
CA ASN A 34 42.31 -6.58 11.66
C ASN A 34 42.69 -5.60 10.53
N ASP A 35 41.85 -5.48 9.50
CA ASP A 35 41.97 -4.40 8.53
C ASP A 35 41.40 -3.11 9.12
N VAL A 36 42.13 -2.00 8.92
CA VAL A 36 41.74 -0.68 9.44
C VAL A 36 40.53 -0.13 8.69
N LEU A 37 39.53 0.38 9.42
CA LEU A 37 38.32 0.92 8.82
C LEU A 37 38.43 2.44 8.69
N ILE A 38 38.90 2.89 7.52
CA ILE A 38 39.10 4.31 7.19
C ILE A 38 37.75 4.98 6.89
N GLY A 39 37.46 6.09 7.58
CA GLY A 39 36.23 6.87 7.37
C GLY A 39 34.97 6.30 8.05
N ALA A 40 35.12 5.34 8.96
CA ALA A 40 34.03 4.87 9.82
C ALA A 40 33.43 6.04 10.62
N THR A 41 32.10 6.12 10.65
CA THR A 41 31.39 7.19 11.35
C THR A 41 31.13 6.76 12.78
N VAL A 42 31.74 7.48 13.71
CA VAL A 42 31.63 7.28 15.15
C VAL A 42 30.70 8.33 15.72
N MET A 43 29.60 7.90 16.35
CA MET A 43 28.57 8.76 16.91
C MET A 43 28.47 8.54 18.41
N LEU A 44 28.43 9.62 19.17
CA LEU A 44 28.03 9.62 20.58
C LEU A 44 26.59 10.06 20.67
N LEU A 45 25.74 9.16 21.15
CA LEU A 45 24.33 9.39 21.34
C LEU A 45 24.01 9.52 22.83
N ASP A 46 22.97 10.29 23.16
CA ASP A 46 22.45 10.33 24.53
C ASP A 46 21.90 8.96 24.92
N SER A 47 22.22 8.49 26.13
CA SER A 47 21.83 7.15 26.59
C SER A 47 20.31 7.01 26.82
N LYS A 48 19.57 8.12 26.99
CA LYS A 48 18.13 8.10 27.29
C LYS A 48 17.26 8.12 26.03
N ASP A 49 17.59 8.99 25.07
CA ASP A 49 16.74 9.22 23.90
C ASP A 49 17.45 8.98 22.55
N SER A 50 18.70 8.53 22.58
CA SER A 50 19.52 8.28 21.39
C SER A 50 19.74 9.51 20.49
N SER A 51 19.51 10.73 21.00
CA SER A 51 19.81 11.96 20.26
C SER A 51 21.31 12.11 20.02
N LEU A 52 21.70 12.69 18.89
CA LEU A 52 23.11 12.86 18.53
C LEU A 52 23.75 13.97 19.36
N LEU A 53 24.75 13.62 20.17
CA LEU A 53 25.51 14.58 20.98
C LEU A 53 26.77 15.07 20.26
N SER A 54 27.49 14.14 19.62
CA SER A 54 28.72 14.43 18.88
C SER A 54 29.06 13.31 17.90
N TYR A 55 29.95 13.58 16.97
CA TYR A 55 30.43 12.58 16.01
C TYR A 55 31.87 12.86 15.59
N ALA A 56 32.54 11.82 15.11
CA ALA A 56 33.83 11.89 14.42
C ALA A 56 33.86 10.86 13.28
N ARG A 57 34.90 10.97 12.44
CA ARG A 57 35.26 9.94 11.48
C ARG A 57 36.64 9.42 11.81
N THR A 58 36.87 8.14 11.53
CA THR A 58 38.20 7.55 11.63
C THR A 58 39.10 8.09 10.52
N ASP A 59 40.38 8.25 10.83
CA ASP A 59 41.41 8.69 9.90
C ASP A 59 41.96 7.54 9.04
N LEU A 60 43.07 7.78 8.33
CA LEU A 60 43.74 6.80 7.48
C LEU A 60 44.32 5.61 8.24
N ASN A 61 44.55 5.76 9.55
CA ASN A 61 45.01 4.70 10.42
C ASN A 61 43.84 4.00 11.12
N GLY A 62 42.59 4.44 10.94
CA GLY A 62 41.44 3.90 11.67
C GLY A 62 41.21 4.56 13.04
N ASP A 63 41.99 5.60 13.40
CA ASP A 63 41.88 6.27 14.69
C ASP A 63 40.81 7.35 14.67
N PHE A 64 40.09 7.52 15.79
CA PHE A 64 39.15 8.64 15.98
C PHE A 64 39.36 9.35 17.31
N ILE A 65 39.02 10.64 17.34
CA ILE A 65 39.05 11.46 18.55
C ILE A 65 37.83 12.38 18.57
N ILE A 66 37.05 12.31 19.65
CA ILE A 66 35.96 13.25 19.96
C ILE A 66 36.36 14.06 21.19
N LYS A 67 36.55 15.36 20.99
CA LYS A 67 36.96 16.29 22.06
C LYS A 67 35.75 17.03 22.63
N ASN A 68 35.91 17.58 23.83
CA ASN A 68 34.95 18.49 24.47
C ASN A 68 33.57 17.89 24.78
N VAL A 69 33.51 16.61 25.14
CA VAL A 69 32.25 15.92 25.46
C VAL A 69 31.88 16.16 26.94
N LYS A 70 30.60 16.46 27.21
CA LYS A 70 30.09 16.67 28.58
C LYS A 70 30.00 15.34 29.32
N ARG A 71 30.62 15.22 30.50
CA ARG A 71 30.58 13.99 31.31
C ARG A 71 29.15 13.49 31.61
N GLN A 72 28.75 12.41 30.97
CA GLN A 72 27.52 11.65 31.20
C GLN A 72 27.67 10.21 30.68
N GLU A 73 26.62 9.40 30.75
CA GLU A 73 26.57 8.12 30.05
C GLU A 73 26.22 8.35 28.57
N TYR A 74 26.87 7.59 27.70
CA TYR A 74 26.67 7.70 26.26
C TYR A 74 26.40 6.33 25.65
N LEU A 75 25.62 6.33 24.58
CA LEU A 75 25.56 5.22 23.65
C LEU A 75 26.51 5.50 22.49
N LEU A 76 27.62 4.77 22.41
CA LEU A 76 28.54 4.84 21.28
C LEU A 76 28.00 3.98 20.14
N LYS A 77 27.81 4.60 18.98
CA LYS A 77 27.44 3.91 17.74
C LYS A 77 28.52 4.10 16.69
N ILE A 78 29.06 3.03 16.15
CA ILE A 78 30.01 3.07 15.03
C ILE A 78 29.39 2.41 13.81
N THR A 79 29.48 3.08 12.67
CA THR A 79 28.92 2.60 11.40
C THR A 79 29.96 2.66 10.30
N TYR A 80 29.99 1.62 9.47
CA TYR A 80 30.80 1.54 8.26
C TYR A 80 30.06 0.74 7.20
N VAL A 81 30.24 1.11 5.92
CA VAL A 81 29.50 0.50 4.81
C VAL A 81 29.88 -0.97 4.71
N GLY A 82 28.87 -1.86 4.72
CA GLY A 82 29.08 -3.32 4.67
C GLY A 82 29.31 -3.99 6.02
N TYR A 83 29.27 -3.25 7.14
CA TYR A 83 29.52 -3.79 8.48
C TYR A 83 28.32 -3.61 9.42
N ILE A 84 28.16 -4.53 10.37
CA ILE A 84 27.13 -4.47 11.40
C ILE A 84 27.46 -3.27 12.32
N PRO A 85 26.51 -2.35 12.56
CA PRO A 85 26.74 -1.22 13.47
C PRO A 85 27.15 -1.71 14.86
N TYR A 86 28.26 -1.19 15.36
CA TYR A 86 28.70 -1.43 16.74
C TYR A 86 27.93 -0.49 17.66
N LEU A 87 27.37 -1.01 18.74
CA LEU A 87 26.64 -0.26 19.76
C LEU A 87 27.14 -0.66 21.14
N ASN A 88 27.58 0.31 21.93
CA ASN A 88 28.04 0.05 23.30
C ASN A 88 27.74 1.22 24.24
N LEU A 89 27.34 0.91 25.46
CA LEU A 89 27.13 1.91 26.50
C LEU A 89 28.49 2.24 27.14
N ILE A 90 28.83 3.53 27.19
CA ILE A 90 30.06 4.03 27.80
C ILE A 90 29.68 4.89 28.99
N SER A 91 30.20 4.52 30.16
CA SER A 91 30.08 5.32 31.38
C SER A 91 31.44 5.91 31.74
N SER A 92 31.46 7.17 32.17
CA SER A 92 32.68 7.92 32.46
C SER A 92 33.13 7.71 33.91
N GLN A 93 34.18 6.90 34.12
CA GLN A 93 34.84 6.73 35.43
C GLN A 93 36.22 7.44 35.51
N SER A 94 36.78 7.88 34.38
CA SER A 94 38.11 8.51 34.31
C SER A 94 38.05 10.04 34.25
N PRO A 95 39.10 10.74 34.74
CA PRO A 95 39.08 12.19 34.87
C PRO A 95 38.94 12.92 33.53
N ASP A 96 39.80 12.71 32.53
CA ASP A 96 39.82 13.58 31.33
C ASP A 96 39.88 12.85 29.97
N LEU A 97 40.16 11.54 29.97
CA LEU A 97 40.32 10.73 28.77
C LEU A 97 39.63 9.37 28.92
N ILE A 98 38.82 9.00 27.92
CA ILE A 98 38.36 7.62 27.71
C ILE A 98 39.08 7.08 26.46
N ASP A 99 39.89 6.04 26.66
CA ASP A 99 40.54 5.30 25.59
C ASP A 99 39.84 3.96 25.41
N LEU A 100 39.15 3.81 24.29
CA LEU A 100 38.38 2.62 23.96
C LEU A 100 39.23 1.53 23.27
N LYS A 101 40.52 1.81 23.01
CA LYS A 101 41.43 0.90 22.31
C LYS A 101 40.80 0.42 20.98
N ASP A 102 41.01 -0.85 20.65
CA ASP A 102 40.54 -1.46 19.40
C ASP A 102 39.06 -1.85 19.48
N ILE A 103 38.28 -1.34 18.54
CA ILE A 103 36.88 -1.68 18.34
C ILE A 103 36.77 -2.43 17.02
N ARG A 104 36.32 -3.69 17.09
CA ARG A 104 36.19 -4.58 15.93
C ARG A 104 34.76 -4.56 15.40
N LEU A 105 34.60 -4.15 14.14
CA LEU A 105 33.32 -4.28 13.44
C LEU A 105 33.26 -5.63 12.70
N LYS A 106 32.08 -6.24 12.71
CA LYS A 106 31.82 -7.49 11.99
C LYS A 106 31.22 -7.17 10.63
N GLU A 107 31.78 -7.75 9.58
CA GLU A 107 31.23 -7.63 8.23
C GLU A 107 29.82 -8.26 8.19
N ILE A 108 28.90 -7.63 7.45
CA ILE A 108 27.57 -8.17 7.19
C ILE A 108 27.75 -9.33 6.19
N SER A 109 27.41 -10.56 6.59
CA SER A 109 27.40 -11.67 5.64
C SER A 109 26.41 -11.41 4.50
N LYS A 110 26.70 -11.89 3.29
CA LYS A 110 25.78 -11.75 2.12
C LYS A 110 24.35 -12.18 2.46
N GLU A 111 24.18 -13.26 3.22
CA GLU A 111 22.88 -13.74 3.68
C GLU A 111 22.16 -12.75 4.61
N LEU A 112 22.87 -12.14 5.56
CA LEU A 112 22.28 -11.15 6.47
C LEU A 112 21.97 -9.84 5.75
N MET A 113 22.79 -9.43 4.78
CA MET A 113 22.52 -8.28 3.92
C MET A 113 21.25 -8.50 3.09
N GLU A 114 21.10 -9.69 2.50
CA GLU A 114 19.89 -10.07 1.78
C GLU A 114 18.65 -10.09 2.71
N VAL A 115 18.78 -10.57 3.95
CA VAL A 115 17.70 -10.54 4.95
C VAL A 115 17.35 -9.13 5.40
N VAL A 116 18.33 -8.25 5.64
CA VAL A 116 18.09 -6.85 6.03
C VAL A 116 17.46 -6.05 4.89
N ILE A 117 17.91 -6.26 3.65
CA ILE A 117 17.31 -5.65 2.45
C ILE A 117 15.90 -6.20 2.21
N LYS A 118 15.63 -7.49 2.46
CA LYS A 118 14.27 -8.05 2.43
C LYS A 118 13.39 -7.53 3.56
N ALA A 119 13.95 -7.22 4.73
CA ALA A 119 13.22 -6.67 5.87
C ALA A 119 12.88 -5.18 5.70
N ALA A 120 13.77 -4.40 5.08
CA ALA A 120 13.50 -3.04 4.62
C ALA A 120 12.84 -3.10 3.23
N LYS A 121 11.57 -3.52 3.17
CA LYS A 121 10.78 -3.46 1.93
C LYS A 121 10.82 -2.03 1.37
N ALA A 122 11.45 -1.86 0.20
CA ALA A 122 11.42 -0.58 -0.49
C ALA A 122 9.96 -0.25 -0.86
N PRO A 123 9.42 0.91 -0.43
CA PRO A 123 8.02 1.28 -0.69
C PRO A 123 7.74 1.46 -2.18
N MET A 124 8.77 1.76 -2.96
CA MET A 124 8.72 1.93 -4.40
C MET A 124 10.01 1.41 -5.04
N THR A 125 9.90 0.74 -6.18
CA THR A 125 11.03 0.26 -7.00
C THR A 125 10.77 0.61 -8.45
N ILE A 126 11.78 1.10 -9.17
CA ILE A 126 11.70 1.37 -10.61
C ILE A 126 12.41 0.22 -11.34
N ARG A 127 11.72 -0.41 -12.28
CA ARG A 127 12.23 -1.49 -13.13
C ARG A 127 12.03 -1.13 -14.60
N GLY A 128 13.05 -0.56 -15.21
CA GLY A 128 12.96 -0.07 -16.60
C GLY A 128 11.91 1.04 -16.71
N ASP A 129 10.83 0.76 -17.42
CA ASP A 129 9.69 1.64 -17.64
C ASP A 129 8.54 1.46 -16.63
N THR A 130 8.68 0.49 -15.71
CA THR A 130 7.66 0.14 -14.71
C THR A 130 8.02 0.70 -13.34
N ILE A 131 7.11 1.45 -12.74
CA ILE A 131 7.17 1.83 -11.33
C ILE A 131 6.32 0.83 -10.54
N GLU A 132 6.93 0.17 -9.56
CA GLU A 132 6.28 -0.81 -8.68
C GLU A 132 6.21 -0.23 -7.25
N TYR A 133 5.02 -0.14 -6.70
CA TYR A 133 4.73 0.24 -5.33
C TYR A 133 4.39 -1.00 -4.50
N ASP A 134 4.98 -1.12 -3.32
CA ASP A 134 4.51 -2.10 -2.33
C ASP A 134 3.30 -1.51 -1.59
N ALA A 135 2.11 -2.03 -1.85
CA ALA A 135 0.88 -1.50 -1.24
C ALA A 135 0.89 -1.63 0.29
N SER A 136 1.64 -2.60 0.85
CA SER A 136 1.72 -2.81 2.31
C SER A 136 2.45 -1.70 3.06
N THR A 137 3.26 -0.88 2.36
CA THR A 137 3.94 0.26 2.99
C THR A 137 3.04 1.49 3.11
N PHE A 138 1.96 1.57 2.33
CA PHE A 138 1.03 2.70 2.31
C PHE A 138 -0.24 2.35 3.09
N LYS A 139 -0.23 2.63 4.40
CA LYS A 139 -1.37 2.33 5.27
C LYS A 139 -2.60 3.12 4.83
N VAL A 140 -3.75 2.46 4.74
CA VAL A 140 -5.09 3.05 4.59
C VAL A 140 -5.99 2.54 5.72
N PRO A 141 -7.07 3.27 6.07
CA PRO A 141 -8.09 2.77 6.99
C PRO A 141 -8.66 1.40 6.57
N ALA A 142 -9.12 0.62 7.55
CA ALA A 142 -9.80 -0.64 7.27
C ALA A 142 -11.10 -0.37 6.47
N GLY A 143 -11.38 -1.20 5.47
CA GLY A 143 -12.52 -1.02 4.56
C GLY A 143 -12.33 0.02 3.46
N SER A 144 -11.14 0.64 3.35
CA SER A 144 -10.80 1.55 2.25
C SER A 144 -10.74 0.85 0.89
N SER A 145 -11.09 1.61 -0.15
CA SER A 145 -11.01 1.17 -1.54
C SER A 145 -9.60 1.30 -2.10
N VAL A 146 -9.31 0.64 -3.22
CA VAL A 146 -8.05 0.85 -3.96
C VAL A 146 -7.88 2.31 -4.37
N GLU A 147 -8.96 3.03 -4.69
CA GLU A 147 -8.92 4.47 -4.96
C GLU A 147 -8.27 5.26 -3.81
N ASP A 148 -8.62 4.93 -2.56
CA ASP A 148 -8.06 5.57 -1.37
C ASP A 148 -6.57 5.23 -1.16
N LEU A 149 -6.16 4.03 -1.57
CA LEU A 149 -4.75 3.62 -1.58
C LEU A 149 -3.97 4.39 -2.65
N LEU A 150 -4.51 4.51 -3.86
CA LEU A 150 -3.88 5.21 -4.97
C LEU A 150 -3.61 6.69 -4.65
N LYS A 151 -4.53 7.36 -3.96
CA LYS A 151 -4.35 8.75 -3.48
C LYS A 151 -3.16 8.93 -2.52
N ARG A 152 -2.64 7.86 -1.94
CA ARG A 152 -1.47 7.88 -1.04
C ARG A 152 -0.16 7.52 -1.73
N LEU A 153 -0.21 7.06 -2.98
CA LEU A 153 0.98 6.73 -3.74
C LEU A 153 1.60 8.01 -4.33
N PRO A 154 2.92 8.19 -4.23
CA PRO A 154 3.57 9.35 -4.84
C PRO A 154 3.43 9.30 -6.36
N GLY A 155 3.24 10.46 -6.99
CA GLY A 155 3.10 10.54 -8.44
C GLY A 155 1.78 10.01 -9.01
N ILE A 156 0.84 9.56 -8.15
CA ILE A 156 -0.51 9.15 -8.54
C ILE A 156 -1.52 10.19 -8.08
N GLU A 157 -2.34 10.66 -9.00
CA GLU A 157 -3.45 11.57 -8.75
C GLU A 157 -4.74 10.88 -9.11
N VAL A 158 -5.75 11.03 -8.25
CA VAL A 158 -7.11 10.54 -8.51
C VAL A 158 -8.06 11.72 -8.40
N ASP A 159 -8.71 12.05 -9.52
CA ASP A 159 -9.69 13.13 -9.62
C ASP A 159 -11.05 12.71 -9.02
N GLN A 160 -11.93 13.69 -8.76
CA GLN A 160 -13.27 13.46 -8.18
C GLN A 160 -14.16 12.55 -9.03
N ASP A 161 -13.95 12.52 -10.34
CA ASP A 161 -14.68 11.67 -11.27
C ASP A 161 -14.14 10.23 -11.28
N GLY A 162 -13.10 9.93 -10.51
CA GLY A 162 -12.41 8.65 -10.45
C GLY A 162 -11.36 8.44 -11.55
N SER A 163 -11.07 9.45 -12.37
CA SER A 163 -9.96 9.36 -13.34
C SER A 163 -8.61 9.37 -12.63
N ILE A 164 -7.67 8.58 -13.16
CA ILE A 164 -6.37 8.34 -12.53
C ILE A 164 -5.29 8.90 -13.45
N LYS A 165 -4.36 9.66 -12.87
CA LYS A 165 -3.14 10.11 -13.54
C LYS A 165 -1.93 9.56 -12.79
N ALA A 166 -0.93 9.15 -13.55
CA ALA A 166 0.37 8.73 -13.03
C ALA A 166 1.47 9.52 -13.71
N GLU A 167 2.33 10.18 -12.93
CA GLU A 167 3.42 11.04 -13.43
C GLU A 167 2.90 12.10 -14.44
N GLY A 168 1.72 12.69 -14.16
CA GLY A 168 1.07 13.68 -15.00
C GLY A 168 0.40 13.16 -16.29
N ARG A 169 0.39 11.83 -16.53
CA ARG A 169 -0.24 11.20 -17.70
C ARG A 169 -1.45 10.36 -17.29
N SER A 170 -2.46 10.31 -18.16
CA SER A 170 -3.69 9.55 -17.88
C SER A 170 -3.43 8.04 -17.89
N VAL A 171 -4.01 7.34 -16.90
CA VAL A 171 -4.05 5.88 -16.85
C VAL A 171 -5.33 5.43 -17.55
N THR A 172 -5.19 4.92 -18.77
CA THR A 172 -6.34 4.52 -19.61
C THR A 172 -6.73 3.06 -19.44
N LYS A 173 -5.88 2.27 -18.78
CA LYS A 173 -6.10 0.84 -18.56
C LYS A 173 -5.66 0.43 -17.15
N VAL A 174 -6.56 -0.25 -16.44
CA VAL A 174 -6.28 -0.88 -15.15
C VAL A 174 -6.48 -2.38 -15.29
N THR A 175 -5.53 -3.16 -14.79
CA THR A 175 -5.55 -4.63 -14.78
C THR A 175 -5.38 -5.13 -13.36
N VAL A 176 -5.82 -6.37 -13.11
CA VAL A 176 -5.67 -7.05 -11.83
C VAL A 176 -4.96 -8.38 -12.08
N ASP A 177 -3.79 -8.58 -11.47
CA ASP A 177 -2.88 -9.70 -11.76
C ASP A 177 -2.64 -9.91 -13.28
N GLY A 178 -2.52 -8.81 -14.02
CA GLY A 178 -2.30 -8.82 -15.48
C GLY A 178 -3.54 -9.18 -16.31
N LYS A 179 -4.71 -9.38 -15.68
CA LYS A 179 -5.98 -9.65 -16.36
C LYS A 179 -6.85 -8.41 -16.37
N ARG A 180 -7.68 -8.26 -17.41
CA ARG A 180 -8.73 -7.23 -17.42
C ARG A 180 -9.78 -7.59 -16.37
N PHE A 181 -10.07 -6.65 -15.48
CA PHE A 181 -11.00 -6.83 -14.37
C PHE A 181 -12.03 -5.71 -14.50
N PHE A 182 -13.32 -6.06 -14.57
CA PHE A 182 -14.44 -5.13 -14.80
C PHE A 182 -14.47 -4.40 -16.16
N GLY A 183 -14.38 -5.18 -17.26
CA GLY A 183 -14.59 -4.65 -18.61
C GLY A 183 -13.54 -3.62 -19.03
N THR A 184 -13.98 -2.54 -19.67
CA THR A 184 -13.14 -1.48 -20.25
C THR A 184 -13.12 -0.19 -19.41
N ASP A 185 -13.79 -0.14 -18.26
CA ASP A 185 -13.77 1.05 -17.39
C ASP A 185 -12.71 0.91 -16.27
N PRO A 186 -11.60 1.67 -16.33
CA PRO A 186 -10.57 1.66 -15.30
C PRO A 186 -11.09 2.04 -13.90
N LYS A 187 -12.18 2.79 -13.83
CA LYS A 187 -12.76 3.33 -12.59
C LYS A 187 -13.46 2.26 -11.75
N ALA A 188 -13.97 1.21 -12.39
CA ALA A 188 -14.71 0.15 -11.72
C ALA A 188 -13.80 -0.68 -10.80
N ALA A 189 -12.60 -1.03 -11.28
CA ALA A 189 -11.63 -1.81 -10.52
C ALA A 189 -11.15 -1.10 -9.25
N THR A 190 -10.88 0.20 -9.32
CA THR A 190 -10.31 0.94 -8.20
C THR A 190 -11.34 1.31 -7.14
N LYS A 191 -12.62 1.43 -7.50
CA LYS A 191 -13.71 1.74 -6.56
C LYS A 191 -14.21 0.52 -5.79
N ASN A 192 -14.25 -0.65 -6.44
CA ASN A 192 -14.87 -1.84 -5.87
C ASN A 192 -13.87 -2.79 -5.19
N LEU A 193 -12.58 -2.72 -5.53
CA LEU A 193 -11.57 -3.55 -4.87
C LEU A 193 -11.19 -3.00 -3.50
N PRO A 194 -11.11 -3.86 -2.46
CA PRO A 194 -10.61 -3.45 -1.16
C PRO A 194 -9.09 -3.26 -1.23
N ALA A 195 -8.59 -2.16 -0.67
CA ALA A 195 -7.16 -1.87 -0.65
C ALA A 195 -6.34 -2.94 0.10
N GLU A 196 -6.93 -3.55 1.13
CA GLU A 196 -6.32 -4.65 1.88
C GLU A 196 -6.02 -5.88 1.02
N GLY A 197 -6.73 -6.06 -0.09
CA GLY A 197 -6.52 -7.17 -1.03
C GLY A 197 -5.33 -6.97 -1.96
N ILE A 198 -4.77 -5.76 -2.02
CA ILE A 198 -3.67 -5.42 -2.93
C ILE A 198 -2.33 -5.65 -2.25
N SER A 199 -1.44 -6.37 -2.95
CA SER A 199 -0.04 -6.55 -2.56
C SER A 199 0.87 -5.51 -3.20
N LYS A 200 0.63 -5.19 -4.48
CA LYS A 200 1.44 -4.24 -5.25
C LYS A 200 0.62 -3.44 -6.25
N VAL A 201 1.09 -2.24 -6.56
CA VAL A 201 0.58 -1.41 -7.66
C VAL A 201 1.72 -1.17 -8.64
N GLN A 202 1.53 -1.51 -9.89
CA GLN A 202 2.53 -1.34 -10.95
C GLN A 202 2.00 -0.36 -11.99
N VAL A 203 2.83 0.58 -12.43
CA VAL A 203 2.48 1.55 -13.47
C VAL A 203 3.55 1.52 -14.54
N PHE A 204 3.16 1.30 -15.79
CA PHE A 204 4.07 1.20 -16.94
C PHE A 204 3.46 1.86 -18.18
N ASN A 205 4.29 2.09 -19.20
CA ASN A 205 3.83 2.65 -20.48
C ASN A 205 3.02 1.59 -21.25
N THR A 206 1.86 1.97 -21.79
CA THR A 206 1.01 1.05 -22.57
C THR A 206 1.73 0.48 -23.80
N GLU A 207 2.59 1.28 -24.44
CA GLU A 207 3.47 0.84 -25.54
C GLU A 207 4.31 -0.40 -25.19
N SER A 208 4.79 -0.51 -23.95
CA SER A 208 5.60 -1.66 -23.48
C SER A 208 4.80 -2.95 -23.37
N GLU A 209 3.51 -2.86 -23.06
CA GLU A 209 2.61 -4.02 -23.00
C GLU A 209 2.17 -4.46 -24.40
N GLU A 210 1.75 -3.51 -25.25
CA GLU A 210 1.34 -3.80 -26.63
C GLU A 210 2.51 -4.29 -27.47
N LYS A 211 3.71 -3.75 -27.29
CA LYS A 211 4.92 -4.26 -27.94
C LYS A 211 5.29 -5.67 -27.48
N LYS A 212 5.12 -5.98 -26.19
CA LYS A 212 5.33 -7.35 -25.65
C LYS A 212 4.29 -8.35 -26.20
N LEU A 213 3.07 -7.90 -26.50
CA LEU A 213 1.98 -8.75 -26.97
C LEU A 213 1.88 -8.84 -28.50
N THR A 214 2.21 -7.78 -29.23
CA THR A 214 1.96 -7.62 -30.68
C THR A 214 3.21 -7.35 -31.50
N GLY A 215 4.29 -6.85 -30.89
CA GLY A 215 5.54 -6.49 -31.58
C GLY A 215 5.54 -5.15 -32.30
N PHE A 216 4.44 -4.38 -32.29
CA PHE A 216 4.32 -3.07 -32.94
C PHE A 216 4.21 -1.93 -31.91
N ASP A 217 4.76 -0.76 -32.26
CA ASP A 217 4.63 0.45 -31.45
C ASP A 217 3.30 1.15 -31.74
N SER A 218 2.55 1.47 -30.67
CA SER A 218 1.30 2.24 -30.72
C SER A 218 1.57 3.72 -30.49
N LYS A 219 0.71 4.61 -30.99
CA LYS A 219 0.97 6.07 -31.09
C LYS A 219 0.54 6.90 -29.87
N ALA A 220 0.04 6.29 -28.80
CA ALA A 220 -0.54 7.02 -27.66
C ALA A 220 0.33 6.93 -26.39
N PRO A 221 0.67 8.06 -25.73
CA PRO A 221 1.52 8.11 -24.55
C PRO A 221 0.75 7.75 -23.26
N ASP A 222 -0.08 6.72 -23.31
CA ASP A 222 -0.94 6.32 -22.19
C ASP A 222 -0.20 5.42 -21.20
N LYS A 223 -0.67 5.43 -19.95
CA LYS A 223 -0.17 4.57 -18.89
C LYS A 223 -1.14 3.42 -18.63
N THR A 224 -0.58 2.26 -18.31
CA THR A 224 -1.33 1.12 -17.80
C THR A 224 -0.94 0.86 -16.36
N MET A 225 -1.95 0.60 -15.53
CA MET A 225 -1.78 0.21 -14.14
C MET A 225 -2.16 -1.25 -13.95
N ASN A 226 -1.35 -1.98 -13.18
CA ASN A 226 -1.66 -3.33 -12.74
C ASN A 226 -1.72 -3.39 -11.21
N LEU A 227 -2.82 -3.92 -10.69
CA LEU A 227 -3.07 -4.14 -9.28
C LEU A 227 -2.80 -5.63 -8.99
N GLN A 228 -1.75 -5.92 -8.24
CA GLN A 228 -1.44 -7.30 -7.87
C GLN A 228 -2.19 -7.67 -6.60
N LEU A 229 -3.01 -8.73 -6.62
CA LEU A 229 -3.68 -9.20 -5.41
C LEU A 229 -2.69 -9.89 -4.46
N LYS A 230 -3.01 -9.96 -3.17
CA LYS A 230 -2.35 -10.85 -2.21
C LYS A 230 -2.76 -12.30 -2.48
N ASP A 231 -1.90 -13.25 -2.17
CA ASP A 231 -2.14 -14.68 -2.45
C ASP A 231 -3.40 -15.24 -1.76
N GLU A 232 -3.73 -14.73 -0.57
CA GLU A 232 -4.95 -15.09 0.16
C GLU A 232 -6.23 -14.60 -0.55
N PHE A 233 -6.16 -13.47 -1.27
CA PHE A 233 -7.26 -12.93 -2.07
C PHE A 233 -7.35 -13.59 -3.46
N LYS A 234 -6.31 -14.30 -3.91
CA LYS A 234 -6.32 -15.05 -5.20
C LYS A 234 -7.03 -16.40 -5.13
N LYS A 235 -7.19 -16.97 -3.94
CA LYS A 235 -7.78 -18.30 -3.70
C LYS A 235 -9.09 -18.25 -2.90
N GLY A 236 -9.45 -17.06 -2.39
CA GLY A 236 -10.60 -16.82 -1.54
C GLY A 236 -11.80 -16.26 -2.30
N GLY A 237 -12.96 -16.28 -1.64
CA GLY A 237 -14.10 -15.44 -2.03
C GLY A 237 -14.03 -14.09 -1.34
N PHE A 238 -14.51 -13.04 -1.98
CA PHE A 238 -14.60 -11.69 -1.43
C PHE A 238 -16.04 -11.20 -1.52
N GLY A 239 -16.47 -10.43 -0.52
CA GLY A 239 -17.84 -9.95 -0.43
C GLY A 239 -17.95 -8.75 0.47
N LYS A 240 -19.02 -8.00 0.31
CA LYS A 240 -19.31 -6.81 1.10
C LYS A 240 -20.70 -6.93 1.67
N ILE A 241 -20.84 -6.68 2.97
CA ILE A 241 -22.13 -6.50 3.64
C ILE A 241 -22.22 -5.05 4.10
N VAL A 242 -23.32 -4.40 3.76
CA VAL A 242 -23.68 -3.04 4.17
C VAL A 242 -25.00 -3.14 4.92
N ALA A 243 -25.02 -2.61 6.13
CA ALA A 243 -26.23 -2.48 6.92
C ALA A 243 -26.36 -1.02 7.37
N GLY A 244 -27.56 -0.45 7.24
CA GLY A 244 -27.85 0.93 7.57
C GLY A 244 -29.22 1.07 8.24
N ILE A 245 -29.30 1.95 9.23
CA ILE A 245 -30.55 2.40 9.85
C ILE A 245 -30.57 3.93 9.85
N GLY A 246 -31.72 4.53 9.56
CA GLY A 246 -31.91 5.98 9.47
C GLY A 246 -32.96 6.51 10.43
N THR A 247 -32.95 7.83 10.63
CA THR A 247 -33.80 8.55 11.60
C THR A 247 -35.28 8.54 11.27
N GLN A 248 -35.66 8.22 10.03
CA GLN A 248 -37.05 8.12 9.56
C GLN A 248 -37.53 6.65 9.44
N ASN A 249 -37.06 5.75 10.31
CA ASN A 249 -37.33 4.30 10.24
C ASN A 249 -36.90 3.65 8.91
N THR A 250 -35.92 4.25 8.25
CA THR A 250 -35.31 3.69 7.05
C THR A 250 -34.26 2.65 7.43
N LYS A 251 -34.18 1.59 6.64
CA LYS A 251 -33.33 0.42 6.84
C LYS A 251 -32.80 -0.01 5.48
N GLU A 252 -31.54 -0.40 5.47
CA GLU A 252 -30.88 -0.98 4.32
C GLU A 252 -30.05 -2.16 4.79
N LEU A 253 -30.21 -3.29 4.12
CA LEU A 253 -29.31 -4.43 4.22
C LEU A 253 -28.94 -4.84 2.80
N LYS A 254 -27.66 -4.86 2.49
CA LYS A 254 -27.12 -5.25 1.20
C LYS A 254 -25.91 -6.14 1.40
N GLY A 255 -25.82 -7.20 0.62
CA GLY A 255 -24.75 -8.17 0.68
C GLY A 255 -24.37 -8.63 -0.71
N ASN A 256 -23.07 -8.76 -0.98
CA ASN A 256 -22.58 -9.53 -2.11
C ASN A 256 -21.46 -10.48 -1.65
N PHE A 257 -21.32 -11.57 -2.38
CA PHE A 257 -20.24 -12.53 -2.18
C PHE A 257 -19.85 -13.14 -3.51
N ASN A 258 -18.59 -13.04 -3.86
CA ASN A 258 -18.03 -13.52 -5.11
C ASN A 258 -16.88 -14.48 -4.82
N ARG A 259 -16.81 -15.59 -5.53
CA ARG A 259 -15.72 -16.57 -5.43
C ARG A 259 -15.25 -16.95 -6.82
N PHE A 260 -13.94 -16.88 -7.03
CA PHE A 260 -13.32 -17.18 -8.31
C PHE A 260 -12.23 -18.24 -8.12
N ASN A 261 -12.29 -19.28 -8.95
CA ASN A 261 -11.24 -20.28 -9.15
C ASN A 261 -10.91 -20.34 -10.65
N GLU A 262 -9.86 -21.06 -11.04
CA GLU A 262 -9.44 -21.18 -12.46
C GLU A 262 -10.52 -21.72 -13.42
N LYS A 263 -11.53 -22.40 -12.91
CA LYS A 263 -12.59 -23.04 -13.71
C LYS A 263 -14.01 -22.63 -13.32
N GLU A 264 -14.17 -21.97 -12.18
CA GLU A 264 -15.47 -21.76 -11.53
C GLU A 264 -15.57 -20.35 -10.99
N GLN A 265 -16.72 -19.72 -11.22
CA GLN A 265 -17.06 -18.41 -10.69
C GLN A 265 -18.45 -18.47 -10.10
N ILE A 266 -18.59 -18.01 -8.86
CA ILE A 266 -19.86 -17.98 -8.14
C ILE A 266 -20.05 -16.56 -7.62
N SER A 267 -21.18 -15.94 -7.95
CA SER A 267 -21.55 -14.63 -7.42
C SER A 267 -22.94 -14.70 -6.79
N LEU A 268 -23.04 -14.23 -5.55
CA LEU A 268 -24.27 -14.10 -4.78
C LEU A 268 -24.50 -12.63 -4.48
N LEU A 269 -25.76 -12.22 -4.57
CA LEU A 269 -26.18 -10.85 -4.35
C LEU A 269 -27.52 -10.87 -3.62
N GLY A 270 -27.67 -9.99 -2.63
CA GLY A 270 -28.92 -9.85 -1.89
C GLY A 270 -29.07 -8.45 -1.31
N MET A 271 -30.29 -7.94 -1.31
CA MET A 271 -30.63 -6.71 -0.63
C MET A 271 -32.08 -6.64 -0.20
N GLY A 272 -32.31 -5.84 0.84
CA GLY A 272 -33.60 -5.36 1.26
C GLY A 272 -33.45 -3.93 1.75
N ASN A 273 -34.25 -3.00 1.25
CA ASN A 273 -34.25 -1.62 1.75
C ASN A 273 -35.64 -0.99 1.66
N ASN A 274 -35.88 0.00 2.54
CA ASN A 274 -37.08 0.84 2.49
C ASN A 274 -36.74 2.33 2.34
N THR A 275 -35.64 2.62 1.64
CA THR A 275 -35.07 3.97 1.53
C THR A 275 -35.54 4.73 0.29
N GLY A 276 -36.37 4.11 -0.57
CA GLY A 276 -36.79 4.67 -1.86
C GLY A 276 -35.64 4.80 -2.88
N ARG A 277 -34.48 4.17 -2.60
CA ARG A 277 -33.33 4.12 -3.51
C ARG A 277 -33.27 2.76 -4.19
N ASN A 278 -33.02 2.73 -5.50
CA ASN A 278 -32.66 1.50 -6.20
C ASN A 278 -31.33 1.00 -5.62
N GLY A 279 -31.35 -0.14 -4.93
CA GLY A 279 -30.22 -0.57 -4.10
C GLY A 279 -29.07 -1.21 -4.91
N LEU A 280 -29.34 -1.67 -6.14
CA LEU A 280 -28.33 -2.25 -7.04
C LEU A 280 -27.85 -1.20 -8.02
N SER A 281 -26.55 -0.92 -7.95
CA SER A 281 -25.86 -0.11 -8.94
C SER A 281 -25.42 -0.97 -10.13
N TRP A 282 -25.09 -0.30 -11.23
CA TRP A 282 -24.46 -0.92 -12.40
C TRP A 282 -23.20 -1.73 -12.04
N ASN A 283 -22.46 -1.30 -11.01
CA ASN A 283 -21.29 -2.01 -10.50
C ASN A 283 -21.67 -3.36 -9.86
N ASP A 284 -22.76 -3.40 -9.09
CA ASP A 284 -23.24 -4.64 -8.48
C ASP A 284 -23.71 -5.65 -9.54
N TYR A 285 -24.25 -5.16 -10.66
CA TYR A 285 -24.60 -6.00 -11.81
C TYR A 285 -23.38 -6.63 -12.47
N GLN A 286 -22.33 -5.84 -12.70
CA GLN A 286 -21.10 -6.34 -13.32
C GLN A 286 -20.38 -7.34 -12.41
N ASP A 287 -20.30 -7.05 -11.11
CA ASP A 287 -19.76 -7.96 -10.09
C ASP A 287 -20.55 -9.28 -10.05
N PHE A 288 -21.88 -9.19 -10.17
CA PHE A 288 -22.77 -10.34 -10.21
C PHE A 288 -22.63 -11.19 -11.48
N ARG A 289 -22.22 -10.60 -12.62
CA ARG A 289 -22.14 -11.28 -13.93
C ARG A 289 -20.78 -11.93 -14.22
N GLY A 290 -19.73 -11.58 -13.49
CA GLY A 290 -18.37 -12.07 -13.73
C GLY A 290 -17.69 -11.43 -14.94
N SER A 291 -16.38 -11.18 -14.82
CA SER A 291 -15.60 -10.31 -15.72
C SER A 291 -15.37 -10.84 -17.15
N GLU A 292 -15.79 -12.05 -17.49
CA GLU A 292 -15.56 -12.67 -18.81
C GLU A 292 -16.68 -12.44 -19.84
N SER A 293 -17.69 -11.61 -19.54
CA SER A 293 -18.89 -11.45 -20.38
C SER A 293 -19.09 -10.08 -21.04
N SER A 294 -18.13 -9.15 -20.96
CA SER A 294 -18.32 -7.77 -21.47
C SER A 294 -17.75 -7.59 -22.88
N ASN A 295 -18.62 -7.69 -23.90
CA ASN A 295 -18.45 -6.98 -25.17
C ASN A 295 -19.63 -6.00 -25.32
N TRP A 296 -19.33 -4.71 -25.47
CA TRP A 296 -20.32 -3.62 -25.46
C TRP A 296 -21.03 -3.36 -26.79
N ASP A 297 -20.72 -4.12 -27.85
CA ASP A 297 -21.22 -3.83 -29.20
C ASP A 297 -22.46 -4.63 -29.64
N ASP A 298 -23.08 -5.43 -28.78
CA ASP A 298 -24.28 -6.18 -29.16
C ASP A 298 -25.49 -5.66 -28.39
N GLY A 299 -26.30 -4.87 -29.09
CA GLY A 299 -27.54 -4.33 -28.57
C GLY A 299 -28.48 -5.46 -28.20
N GLY A 300 -28.75 -5.58 -26.89
CA GLY A 300 -29.92 -6.26 -26.39
C GLY A 300 -29.98 -7.76 -26.66
N ASP A 301 -28.92 -8.51 -26.42
CA ASP A 301 -29.03 -9.88 -25.95
C ASP A 301 -27.72 -10.30 -25.29
N PHE A 302 -27.77 -11.37 -24.50
CA PHE A 302 -26.63 -11.97 -23.84
C PHE A 302 -25.49 -12.23 -24.82
N GLY A 303 -24.46 -11.38 -24.79
CA GLY A 303 -23.33 -11.47 -25.71
C GLY A 303 -22.51 -12.74 -25.50
N PHE A 304 -22.58 -13.66 -26.45
CA PHE A 304 -21.45 -14.46 -26.96
C PHE A 304 -21.74 -14.87 -28.41
N SER A 305 -21.23 -14.11 -29.37
CA SER A 305 -21.21 -14.57 -30.76
C SER A 305 -20.36 -15.84 -30.85
N ASN A 306 -20.89 -16.84 -31.56
CA ASN A 306 -20.20 -18.00 -32.09
C ASN A 306 -19.97 -19.19 -31.13
N GLY A 307 -20.84 -20.20 -31.26
CA GLY A 307 -20.45 -21.60 -31.04
C GLY A 307 -21.13 -22.35 -29.89
N GLY A 308 -22.29 -22.94 -30.19
CA GLY A 308 -22.65 -24.28 -29.70
C GLY A 308 -22.87 -24.50 -28.21
N ARG A 309 -23.63 -23.64 -27.51
CA ARG A 309 -24.07 -23.91 -26.12
C ARG A 309 -25.58 -23.95 -25.99
N ARG A 310 -26.06 -24.80 -25.07
CA ARG A 310 -27.46 -24.90 -24.65
C ARG A 310 -27.64 -24.09 -23.37
N TYR A 311 -28.64 -23.21 -23.36
CA TYR A 311 -28.95 -22.31 -22.24
C TYR A 311 -30.30 -22.70 -21.63
N ILE A 312 -30.44 -22.54 -20.30
CA ILE A 312 -31.71 -22.68 -19.58
C ILE A 312 -31.89 -21.40 -18.77
N PHE A 313 -32.99 -20.70 -19.01
CA PHE A 313 -33.37 -19.47 -18.30
C PHE A 313 -34.65 -19.73 -17.50
N PHE A 314 -34.67 -19.29 -16.25
CA PHE A 314 -35.87 -19.25 -15.41
C PHE A 314 -36.03 -17.81 -14.91
N SER A 315 -37.14 -17.17 -15.27
CA SER A 315 -37.55 -15.84 -14.81
C SER A 315 -39.01 -15.96 -14.38
N ASP A 316 -39.30 -15.56 -13.15
CA ASP A 316 -40.66 -15.52 -12.60
C ASP A 316 -40.96 -14.03 -12.34
N ASP A 317 -41.46 -13.35 -13.38
CA ASP A 317 -41.96 -11.97 -13.28
C ASP A 317 -43.36 -11.95 -13.92
N ASP A 318 -44.37 -11.82 -13.06
CA ASP A 318 -45.72 -11.40 -13.43
C ASP A 318 -45.77 -9.87 -13.24
N GLU A 319 -46.26 -9.18 -14.27
CA GLU A 319 -46.47 -7.71 -14.40
C GLU A 319 -45.31 -6.90 -15.04
N ASP A 320 -45.62 -6.38 -16.23
CA ASP A 320 -44.95 -5.29 -16.97
C ASP A 320 -43.46 -5.47 -17.36
N GLY A 321 -43.24 -6.39 -18.31
CA GLY A 321 -42.68 -6.00 -19.62
C GLY A 321 -41.27 -5.38 -19.68
N GLY A 322 -40.40 -5.64 -18.70
CA GLY A 322 -39.00 -5.26 -18.77
C GLY A 322 -38.14 -6.31 -18.07
N GLY A 323 -37.57 -7.25 -18.82
CA GLY A 323 -36.65 -8.25 -18.26
C GLY A 323 -35.44 -7.63 -17.57
N LEU A 324 -34.60 -8.48 -16.95
CA LEU A 324 -33.37 -8.21 -16.17
C LEU A 324 -32.77 -6.80 -16.21
N MET A 325 -32.65 -6.15 -17.36
CA MET A 325 -32.25 -4.75 -17.50
C MET A 325 -33.11 -3.76 -16.70
N SER A 326 -34.43 -3.93 -16.56
CA SER A 326 -35.30 -2.91 -15.94
C SER A 326 -34.96 -2.63 -14.47
N SER A 327 -34.52 -3.64 -13.72
CA SER A 327 -34.08 -3.50 -12.33
C SER A 327 -32.69 -2.86 -12.17
N PHE A 328 -31.88 -2.81 -13.24
CA PHE A 328 -30.56 -2.13 -13.26
C PHE A 328 -30.59 -0.75 -13.94
N TRP A 329 -31.57 -0.51 -14.80
CA TRP A 329 -31.74 0.73 -15.57
C TRP A 329 -32.86 1.64 -15.03
N GLY A 330 -33.46 1.29 -13.88
CA GLY A 330 -34.45 2.12 -13.21
C GLY A 330 -33.91 3.53 -12.96
N ASN A 331 -34.35 4.47 -13.81
CA ASN A 331 -34.06 5.89 -13.76
C ASN A 331 -34.21 6.40 -12.32
N ASN A 332 -33.24 7.18 -11.85
CA ASN A 332 -33.01 7.64 -10.47
C ASN A 332 -34.16 8.44 -9.82
N ASN A 333 -35.37 8.46 -10.40
CA ASN A 333 -36.36 9.47 -10.06
C ASN A 333 -37.54 9.02 -9.22
N TYR A 334 -37.97 7.75 -9.15
CA TYR A 334 -38.98 7.33 -8.16
C TYR A 334 -38.87 5.83 -7.87
N GLY A 335 -38.31 5.46 -6.71
CA GLY A 335 -38.25 4.08 -6.22
C GLY A 335 -39.38 3.79 -5.23
N PHE A 336 -39.88 2.55 -5.25
CA PHE A 336 -40.90 2.04 -4.34
C PHE A 336 -40.41 2.05 -2.87
N PRO A 337 -41.30 2.28 -1.89
CA PRO A 337 -40.94 2.38 -0.48
C PRO A 337 -40.35 1.09 0.09
N GLU A 338 -40.57 -0.08 -0.51
CA GLU A 338 -39.87 -1.33 -0.15
C GLU A 338 -39.34 -2.06 -1.39
N ASN A 339 -38.09 -2.51 -1.33
CA ASN A 339 -37.46 -3.28 -2.40
C ASN A 339 -36.63 -4.44 -1.83
N TYR A 340 -36.89 -5.65 -2.32
CA TYR A 340 -36.13 -6.86 -2.03
C TYR A 340 -35.61 -7.47 -3.32
N THR A 341 -34.30 -7.66 -3.39
CA THR A 341 -33.65 -8.22 -4.57
C THR A 341 -32.67 -9.31 -4.18
N GLY A 342 -32.66 -10.42 -4.92
CA GLY A 342 -31.74 -11.54 -4.74
C GLY A 342 -31.24 -12.07 -6.07
N GLY A 343 -29.98 -12.49 -6.12
CA GLY A 343 -29.36 -13.04 -7.32
C GLY A 343 -28.33 -14.11 -7.00
N LEU A 344 -28.33 -15.16 -7.82
CA LEU A 344 -27.27 -16.16 -7.88
C LEU A 344 -26.75 -16.27 -9.32
N ASN A 345 -25.43 -16.25 -9.48
CA ASN A 345 -24.75 -16.44 -10.75
C ASN A 345 -23.67 -17.51 -10.59
N TYR A 346 -23.60 -18.42 -11.54
CA TYR A 346 -22.61 -19.49 -11.60
C TYR A 346 -22.06 -19.61 -13.02
N ASN A 347 -20.74 -19.52 -13.15
CA ASN A 347 -20.02 -19.76 -14.40
C ASN A 347 -19.00 -20.88 -14.22
N TYR A 348 -18.94 -21.77 -15.21
CA TYR A 348 -17.96 -22.83 -15.32
C TYR A 348 -17.27 -22.74 -16.68
N ASP A 349 -15.94 -22.57 -16.68
CA ASP A 349 -15.11 -22.55 -17.89
C ASP A 349 -14.07 -23.67 -17.83
N HIS A 350 -14.21 -24.66 -18.70
CA HIS A 350 -13.22 -25.68 -18.95
C HIS A 350 -12.98 -25.84 -20.46
N LYS A 351 -11.75 -26.21 -20.86
CA LYS A 351 -11.28 -26.24 -22.27
C LYS A 351 -12.23 -26.87 -23.31
N LYS A 352 -13.17 -27.73 -22.90
CA LYS A 352 -14.18 -28.38 -23.77
C LYS A 352 -15.62 -28.04 -23.42
N ASN A 353 -15.92 -27.64 -22.18
CA ASN A 353 -17.27 -27.46 -21.67
C ASN A 353 -17.34 -26.12 -20.96
N LYS A 354 -18.27 -25.27 -21.38
CA LYS A 354 -18.56 -24.02 -20.71
C LYS A 354 -20.03 -23.96 -20.35
N PHE A 355 -20.33 -23.58 -19.12
CA PHE A 355 -21.68 -23.50 -18.60
C PHE A 355 -21.86 -22.19 -17.84
N SER A 356 -23.03 -21.56 -17.97
CA SER A 356 -23.39 -20.38 -17.22
C SER A 356 -24.86 -20.48 -16.84
N GLY A 357 -25.17 -20.21 -15.57
CA GLY A 357 -26.51 -20.19 -15.02
C GLY A 357 -26.67 -18.98 -14.11
N MET A 358 -27.79 -18.28 -14.26
CA MET A 358 -28.12 -17.10 -13.46
C MET A 358 -29.58 -17.18 -13.06
N TYR A 359 -29.85 -16.92 -11.78
CA TYR A 359 -31.18 -16.79 -11.23
C TYR A 359 -31.27 -15.45 -10.51
N TYR A 360 -32.40 -14.78 -10.64
CA TYR A 360 -32.63 -13.47 -10.07
C TYR A 360 -34.09 -13.35 -9.64
N TYR A 361 -34.31 -12.65 -8.54
CA TYR A 361 -35.61 -12.38 -7.95
C TYR A 361 -35.64 -10.92 -7.51
N ASP A 362 -36.72 -10.21 -7.85
CA ASP A 362 -36.93 -8.81 -7.49
C ASP A 362 -38.39 -8.61 -7.10
N GLN A 363 -38.61 -7.99 -5.95
CA GLN A 363 -39.94 -7.67 -5.45
C GLN A 363 -39.97 -6.22 -5.02
N LYS A 364 -40.84 -5.44 -5.67
CA LYS A 364 -41.08 -4.02 -5.40
C LYS A 364 -42.44 -3.89 -4.72
N GLY A 365 -42.51 -3.12 -3.62
CA GLY A 365 -43.70 -2.96 -2.78
C GLY A 365 -44.05 -1.51 -2.46
#